data_AF-A0A847M2K1-F1
#
_entry.id   AF-A0A847M2K1-F1
#
_cell.length_a   1.000
_cell.length_b   1.000
_cell.length_c   1.000
_cell.angle_alpha   90.00
_cell.angle_beta   90.00
_cell.angle_gamma   90.00
#
_symmetry.space_group_name_H-M   'P 1'
#
loop_
_entity.id
_entity.type
_entity.pdbx_description
1 polymer ?
#
loop_
_entity_poly.entity_id
_entity_poly.type
_entity_poly.pdbx_seq_one_letter_code
_entity_poly.pdbx_strand_id
1 'polypeptide(L)'
;MMSPKGSLIWMNLFLWTGILLFGAEDPLKVLILHSYQTDYPWTGAIQRGIETGLSEGNSINVIIKTEHLDTKRPWTEARKTLFVRYLEEQYKAYRFDAVIVSDNDAYNFMIQYGDSLFGQIPWVFCGVNDPDPTVLAPYRSRVTGVIEYVNYEKTLHLIQSLLPDLQTLFILADETTTGILNKAEFKSQMAAIGQPVPYEILAPASFQEILNQVSRLPEHTAILQLAYSQDSSGTYIPYKKVVRSVSAAASVPVFGVWDFNMGQGILGGAITSGFEQGKQAAGMLIRILEGTEPQNIPLLHLKDTPLMIDWQQLQRWRIPKNSLPIGAVILNKAPNIIAENPHIGIIIVFLSCTIVILGVSIILLKRAQSTLRASQLKIKQELQEKEMLLREVHHRVKNNLQIMASLLHLQQSYTTNPETQSVLLDTENRIRSMGLVHEESYEQESFEKVDLVQYLCSLGSYLSSISSNEFTCTFECSGHENCESIYVPLEWVVPFGLLMNELITNSIKYAHGEQGFCGIYGYIERIDEQVVRLTYWDSGPGIPKEYSFDKPETLGFQLMNILAQQCNVRLLRDEKNLSKIYILITIDQITKAGNI
;
A
#
# COMPACT_ATOMS: atom_id res chain seq x y z
N MET A 1 44.45 42.63 -34.01
CA MET A 1 43.68 43.87 -33.78
C MET A 1 42.32 43.69 -34.43
N MET A 2 41.26 43.67 -33.60
CA MET A 2 39.82 43.87 -33.87
C MET A 2 39.11 43.14 -35.04
N SER A 3 38.12 42.33 -34.65
CA SER A 3 36.96 41.85 -35.42
C SER A 3 35.86 42.95 -35.48
N PRO A 4 34.59 42.74 -35.94
CA PRO A 4 33.95 41.51 -36.45
C PRO A 4 32.89 41.64 -37.60
N LYS A 5 32.62 40.47 -38.21
CA LYS A 5 31.32 39.85 -38.57
C LYS A 5 30.35 40.51 -39.56
N GLY A 6 30.07 39.75 -40.64
CA GLY A 6 28.68 39.36 -40.96
C GLY A 6 28.21 39.57 -42.40
N SER A 7 28.60 38.72 -43.36
CA SER A 7 27.79 38.46 -44.56
C SER A 7 28.13 37.11 -45.22
N LEU A 8 27.64 36.03 -44.63
CA LEU A 8 27.48 34.76 -45.33
C LEU A 8 26.04 34.33 -45.06
N ILE A 9 25.22 34.33 -46.11
CA ILE A 9 24.00 33.53 -46.39
C ILE A 9 23.29 34.28 -47.54
N TRP A 10 23.78 34.06 -48.75
CA TRP A 10 23.08 34.35 -50.01
C TRP A 10 23.17 33.09 -50.87
N MET A 11 22.56 32.00 -50.40
CA MET A 11 22.29 30.81 -51.21
C MET A 11 21.30 29.94 -50.45
N ASN A 12 20.02 30.00 -50.84
CA ASN A 12 18.87 29.12 -50.52
C ASN A 12 17.59 29.92 -50.23
N LEU A 13 17.07 30.63 -51.23
CA LEU A 13 15.72 31.18 -51.16
C LEU A 13 15.08 31.24 -52.56
N PHE A 14 15.11 30.14 -53.30
CA PHE A 14 14.45 30.05 -54.61
C PHE A 14 14.01 28.62 -54.99
N LEU A 15 13.54 27.81 -54.03
CA LEU A 15 13.11 26.43 -54.30
C LEU A 15 11.97 25.91 -53.39
N TRP A 16 11.06 26.76 -52.90
CA TRP A 16 9.91 26.35 -52.06
C TRP A 16 8.60 27.11 -52.38
N THR A 17 8.27 27.26 -53.66
CA THR A 17 6.91 27.65 -54.10
C THR A 17 6.37 26.73 -55.20
N GLY A 18 6.65 25.43 -55.05
CA GLY A 18 5.91 24.36 -55.70
C GLY A 18 5.03 23.66 -54.67
N ILE A 19 4.02 24.37 -54.14
CA ILE A 19 2.92 23.68 -53.46
C ILE A 19 2.26 22.82 -54.53
N LEU A 20 2.49 21.51 -54.45
CA LEU A 20 1.61 20.52 -55.05
C LEU A 20 0.21 20.82 -54.55
N LEU A 21 -0.57 21.52 -55.36
CA LEU A 21 -2.02 21.43 -55.37
C LEU A 21 -2.34 19.98 -55.74
N PHE A 22 -2.22 19.06 -54.77
CA PHE A 22 -3.09 17.91 -54.77
C PHE A 22 -4.48 18.49 -54.63
N GLY A 23 -5.19 18.63 -55.76
CA GLY A 23 -6.62 18.89 -55.72
C GLY A 23 -7.23 17.80 -54.86
N ALA A 24 -7.78 18.16 -53.71
CA ALA A 24 -8.67 17.26 -53.02
C ALA A 24 -9.83 17.02 -53.99
N GLU A 25 -9.95 15.80 -54.52
CA GLU A 25 -11.10 15.42 -55.33
C GLU A 25 -12.37 15.74 -54.53
N ASP A 26 -13.36 16.30 -55.21
CA ASP A 26 -14.64 16.60 -54.58
C ASP A 26 -15.18 15.30 -53.95
N PRO A 27 -15.65 15.35 -52.70
CA PRO A 27 -16.11 14.16 -52.02
C PRO A 27 -17.30 13.55 -52.74
N LEU A 28 -17.25 12.24 -52.96
CA LEU A 28 -18.33 11.46 -53.57
C LEU A 28 -19.52 11.38 -52.62
N LYS A 29 -20.72 11.58 -53.13
CA LYS A 29 -21.96 11.68 -52.37
C LYS A 29 -22.70 10.35 -52.42
N VAL A 30 -22.83 9.70 -51.27
CA VAL A 30 -23.49 8.41 -51.15
C VAL A 30 -24.79 8.56 -50.36
N LEU A 31 -25.89 8.05 -50.89
CA LEU A 31 -27.14 7.90 -50.18
C LEU A 31 -27.24 6.50 -49.58
N ILE A 32 -27.57 6.39 -48.29
CA ILE A 32 -28.00 5.17 -47.65
C ILE A 32 -29.52 5.25 -47.49
N LEU A 33 -30.26 4.32 -48.08
CA LEU A 33 -31.70 4.23 -47.98
C LEU A 33 -32.10 2.96 -47.22
N HIS A 34 -32.59 3.14 -46.00
CA HIS A 34 -33.01 2.03 -45.14
C HIS A 34 -34.52 1.75 -45.23
N SER A 35 -34.88 0.47 -45.22
CA SER A 35 -36.29 0.04 -45.13
C SER A 35 -36.94 0.48 -43.83
N TYR A 36 -36.21 0.39 -42.72
CA TYR A 36 -36.74 0.63 -41.37
C TYR A 36 -35.94 1.71 -40.66
N GLN A 37 -36.50 2.31 -39.61
CA GLN A 37 -35.81 3.30 -38.80
C GLN A 37 -34.67 2.70 -37.96
N THR A 38 -33.68 3.52 -37.57
CA THR A 38 -32.48 3.09 -36.79
C THR A 38 -32.77 2.54 -35.39
N ASP A 39 -33.98 2.75 -34.86
CA ASP A 39 -34.44 2.11 -33.63
C ASP A 39 -34.68 0.59 -33.80
N TYR A 40 -34.79 0.12 -35.04
CA TYR A 40 -34.72 -1.29 -35.39
C TYR A 40 -33.26 -1.79 -35.31
N PRO A 41 -32.93 -2.75 -34.41
CA PRO A 41 -31.54 -3.15 -34.17
C PRO A 41 -30.77 -3.61 -35.40
N TRP A 42 -31.45 -4.27 -36.34
CA TRP A 42 -30.88 -4.74 -37.61
C TRP A 42 -30.44 -3.57 -38.49
N THR A 43 -31.30 -2.57 -38.71
CA THR A 43 -30.95 -1.34 -39.44
C THR A 43 -29.75 -0.65 -38.81
N GLY A 44 -29.76 -0.50 -37.48
CA GLY A 44 -28.65 0.11 -36.77
C GLY A 44 -27.33 -0.67 -36.93
N ALA A 45 -27.38 -1.99 -37.02
CA ALA A 45 -26.20 -2.81 -37.29
C ALA A 45 -25.69 -2.64 -38.73
N ILE A 46 -26.60 -2.64 -39.72
CA ILE A 46 -26.27 -2.37 -41.13
C ILE A 46 -25.64 -0.99 -41.30
N GLN A 47 -26.24 0.08 -40.76
CA GLN A 47 -25.71 1.45 -40.83
C GLN A 47 -24.26 1.50 -40.33
N ARG A 48 -23.99 0.94 -39.14
CA ARG A 48 -22.62 0.89 -38.60
C ARG A 48 -21.68 0.09 -39.48
N GLY A 49 -22.14 -1.02 -40.05
CA GLY A 49 -21.38 -1.82 -41.01
C GLY A 49 -21.00 -1.02 -42.24
N ILE A 50 -21.97 -0.30 -42.83
CA ILE A 50 -21.76 0.57 -43.99
C ILE A 50 -20.76 1.68 -43.66
N GLU A 51 -20.97 2.43 -42.58
CA GLU A 51 -20.08 3.52 -42.15
C GLU A 51 -18.65 3.02 -41.89
N THR A 52 -18.50 1.85 -41.26
CA THR A 52 -17.19 1.24 -40.99
C THR A 52 -16.53 0.82 -42.30
N GLY A 53 -17.27 0.14 -43.18
CA GLY A 53 -16.74 -0.28 -44.48
C GLY A 53 -16.32 0.89 -45.37
N LEU A 54 -17.08 1.99 -45.38
CA LEU A 54 -16.77 3.20 -46.14
C LEU A 54 -15.58 3.98 -45.56
N SER A 55 -15.37 3.94 -44.25
CA SER A 55 -14.25 4.63 -43.59
C SER A 55 -12.93 3.85 -43.58
N GLU A 56 -12.97 2.52 -43.60
CA GLU A 56 -11.77 1.67 -43.71
C GLU A 56 -11.15 1.75 -45.13
N GLY A 57 -11.93 2.12 -46.15
CA GLY A 57 -11.46 2.38 -47.50
C GLY A 57 -10.75 3.72 -47.65
N ASN A 58 -9.49 3.82 -47.21
CA ASN A 58 -8.67 5.06 -47.22
C ASN A 58 -8.45 5.70 -48.62
N SER A 59 -8.94 5.12 -49.71
CA SER A 59 -8.75 5.60 -51.08
C SER A 59 -9.78 6.63 -51.53
N ILE A 60 -10.97 6.72 -50.90
CA ILE A 60 -12.06 7.59 -51.37
C ILE A 60 -12.66 8.42 -50.24
N ASN A 61 -12.82 9.72 -50.48
CA ASN A 61 -13.54 10.63 -49.57
C ASN A 61 -15.03 10.63 -49.90
N VAL A 62 -15.89 10.20 -48.96
CA VAL A 62 -17.34 10.13 -49.16
C VAL A 62 -18.13 11.01 -48.19
N ILE A 63 -19.19 11.67 -48.68
CA ILE A 63 -20.23 12.31 -47.88
C ILE A 63 -21.44 11.39 -47.86
N ILE A 64 -21.86 10.99 -46.66
CA ILE A 64 -23.01 10.10 -46.45
C ILE A 64 -24.26 10.92 -46.15
N LYS A 65 -25.37 10.61 -46.83
CA LYS A 65 -26.72 10.97 -46.44
C LYS A 65 -27.50 9.70 -46.13
N THR A 66 -28.35 9.72 -45.12
CA THR A 66 -29.16 8.55 -44.75
C THR A 66 -30.62 8.94 -44.73
N GLU A 67 -31.44 8.15 -45.40
CA GLU A 67 -32.90 8.26 -45.44
C GLU A 67 -33.54 6.95 -44.96
N HIS A 68 -34.72 7.05 -44.36
CA HIS A 68 -35.43 5.91 -43.80
C HIS A 68 -36.87 5.90 -44.30
N LEU A 69 -37.29 4.82 -44.96
CA LEU A 69 -38.68 4.61 -45.32
C LEU A 69 -39.56 4.42 -44.07
N ASP A 70 -39.00 3.72 -43.07
CA ASP A 70 -39.64 3.40 -41.80
C ASP A 70 -40.97 2.65 -41.98
N THR A 71 -40.88 1.50 -42.67
CA THR A 71 -42.02 0.67 -43.10
C THR A 71 -42.52 -0.31 -42.04
N LYS A 72 -41.84 -0.45 -40.90
CA LYS A 72 -42.41 -1.17 -39.73
C LYS A 72 -43.55 -0.41 -39.06
N ARG A 73 -43.71 0.87 -39.39
CA ARG A 73 -44.87 1.71 -39.06
C ARG A 73 -45.78 1.80 -40.31
N PRO A 74 -47.06 2.18 -40.18
CA PRO A 74 -47.99 2.20 -41.31
C PRO A 74 -47.41 2.86 -42.58
N TRP A 75 -47.24 2.07 -43.64
CA TRP A 75 -46.63 2.46 -44.92
C TRP A 75 -47.68 2.53 -46.04
N THR A 76 -48.62 3.47 -45.90
CA THR A 76 -49.75 3.64 -46.82
C THR A 76 -49.33 4.28 -48.14
N GLU A 77 -50.11 4.09 -49.21
CA GLU A 77 -49.85 4.74 -50.52
C GLU A 77 -49.77 6.27 -50.42
N ALA A 78 -50.58 6.88 -49.54
CA ALA A 78 -50.51 8.31 -49.28
C ALA A 78 -49.16 8.73 -48.68
N ARG A 79 -48.65 7.96 -47.69
CA ARG A 79 -47.34 8.21 -47.08
C ARG A 79 -46.21 8.00 -48.08
N LYS A 80 -46.27 6.93 -48.90
CA LYS A 80 -45.32 6.67 -49.99
C LYS A 80 -45.24 7.87 -50.95
N THR A 81 -46.39 8.36 -51.41
CA THR A 81 -46.47 9.50 -52.33
C THR A 81 -45.85 10.77 -51.75
N LEU A 82 -46.13 11.06 -50.47
CA LEU A 82 -45.55 12.21 -49.77
C LEU A 82 -44.04 12.07 -49.60
N PHE A 83 -43.56 10.86 -49.30
CA PHE A 83 -42.14 10.59 -49.14
C PHE A 83 -41.37 10.72 -50.45
N VAL A 84 -41.91 10.22 -51.56
CA VAL A 84 -41.33 10.42 -52.91
C VAL A 84 -41.21 11.91 -53.21
N ARG A 85 -42.29 12.69 -53.02
CA ARG A 85 -42.27 14.15 -53.23
C ARG A 85 -41.27 14.87 -52.33
N TYR A 86 -41.13 14.42 -51.09
CA TYR A 86 -40.12 14.94 -50.17
C TYR A 86 -38.71 14.72 -50.73
N LEU A 87 -38.38 13.51 -51.18
CA LEU A 87 -37.08 13.21 -51.78
C LEU A 87 -36.84 13.98 -53.08
N GLU A 88 -37.85 14.12 -53.94
CA GLU A 88 -37.78 14.90 -55.18
C GLU A 88 -37.38 16.35 -54.90
N GLU A 89 -38.04 17.00 -53.93
CA GLU A 89 -37.76 18.39 -53.60
C GLU A 89 -36.43 18.54 -52.85
N GLN A 90 -36.17 17.67 -51.87
CA GLN A 90 -34.96 17.69 -51.05
C GLN A 90 -33.69 17.49 -51.88
N TYR A 91 -33.73 16.60 -52.88
CA TYR A 91 -32.56 16.22 -53.68
C TYR A 91 -32.57 16.79 -55.10
N LYS A 92 -33.49 17.70 -55.43
CA LYS A 92 -33.60 18.35 -56.75
C LYS A 92 -32.30 18.96 -57.26
N ALA A 93 -31.54 19.59 -56.36
CA ALA A 93 -30.25 20.24 -56.65
C ALA A 93 -29.05 19.47 -56.08
N TYR A 94 -29.25 18.23 -55.63
CA TYR A 94 -28.22 17.41 -54.99
C TYR A 94 -28.11 16.05 -55.68
N ARG A 95 -27.01 15.84 -56.41
CA ARG A 95 -26.75 14.59 -57.12
C ARG A 95 -25.92 13.65 -56.25
N PHE A 96 -26.37 12.40 -56.17
CA PHE A 96 -25.63 11.30 -55.55
C PHE A 96 -24.82 10.56 -56.62
N ASP A 97 -23.64 10.10 -56.24
CA ASP A 97 -22.76 9.28 -57.08
C ASP A 97 -23.13 7.80 -56.98
N ALA A 98 -23.67 7.38 -55.82
CA ALA A 98 -24.20 6.04 -55.64
C ALA A 98 -25.20 5.93 -54.48
N VAL A 99 -25.91 4.81 -54.42
CA VAL A 99 -26.86 4.48 -53.34
C VAL A 99 -26.54 3.12 -52.71
N ILE A 100 -26.66 3.00 -51.39
CA ILE A 100 -26.77 1.71 -50.70
C ILE A 100 -28.20 1.58 -50.18
N VAL A 101 -28.85 0.45 -50.43
CA VAL A 101 -30.19 0.16 -49.91
C VAL A 101 -30.15 -1.02 -48.94
N SER A 102 -30.95 -0.96 -47.87
CA SER A 102 -31.06 -2.07 -46.91
C SER A 102 -32.46 -2.68 -46.86
N ASP A 103 -32.53 -3.99 -46.87
CA ASP A 103 -33.72 -4.84 -46.82
C ASP A 103 -34.70 -4.64 -47.98
N ASN A 104 -35.71 -5.52 -48.02
CA ASN A 104 -36.62 -5.68 -49.15
C ASN A 104 -37.43 -4.42 -49.49
N ASP A 105 -37.86 -3.59 -48.52
CA ASP A 105 -38.72 -2.43 -48.81
C ASP A 105 -37.95 -1.29 -49.51
N ALA A 106 -36.72 -1.01 -49.09
CA ALA A 106 -35.85 -0.04 -49.75
C ALA A 106 -35.37 -0.54 -51.11
N TYR A 107 -35.08 -1.84 -51.23
CA TYR A 107 -34.82 -2.48 -52.52
C TYR A 107 -36.00 -2.29 -53.48
N ASN A 108 -37.22 -2.63 -53.06
CA ASN A 108 -38.42 -2.47 -53.88
C ASN A 108 -38.71 -0.99 -54.21
N PHE A 109 -38.48 -0.08 -53.26
CA PHE A 109 -38.59 1.36 -53.49
C PHE A 109 -37.60 1.85 -54.55
N MET A 110 -36.35 1.38 -54.50
CA MET A 110 -35.32 1.75 -55.48
C MET A 110 -35.65 1.21 -56.88
N ILE A 111 -36.18 -0.02 -56.98
CA ILE A 111 -36.66 -0.57 -58.26
C ILE A 111 -37.83 0.25 -58.81
N GLN A 112 -38.74 0.72 -57.97
CA GLN A 112 -39.96 1.42 -58.41
C GLN A 112 -39.72 2.92 -58.72
N TYR A 113 -38.91 3.61 -57.90
CA TYR A 113 -38.77 5.07 -57.95
C TYR A 113 -37.34 5.56 -58.15
N GLY A 114 -36.34 4.69 -57.99
CA GLY A 114 -34.92 5.07 -57.96
C GLY A 114 -34.46 5.82 -59.20
N ASP A 115 -34.84 5.36 -60.40
CA ASP A 115 -34.46 5.99 -61.66
C ASP A 115 -35.07 7.39 -61.83
N SER A 116 -36.29 7.59 -61.35
CA SER A 116 -36.98 8.88 -61.40
C SER A 116 -36.38 9.88 -60.40
N LEU A 117 -36.03 9.40 -59.20
CA LEU A 117 -35.53 10.22 -58.09
C LEU A 117 -34.06 10.58 -58.25
N PHE A 118 -33.24 9.58 -58.57
CA PHE A 118 -31.78 9.68 -58.49
C PHE A 118 -31.09 9.51 -59.84
N GLY A 119 -31.82 9.10 -60.88
CA GLY A 119 -31.26 8.78 -62.20
C GLY A 119 -30.68 7.36 -62.27
N GLN A 120 -30.04 7.03 -63.40
CA GLN A 120 -29.43 5.71 -63.63
C GLN A 120 -28.05 5.56 -62.96
N ILE A 121 -27.97 5.89 -61.67
CA ILE A 121 -26.75 5.77 -60.87
C ILE A 121 -26.55 4.34 -60.38
N PRO A 122 -25.30 3.93 -60.07
CA PRO A 122 -25.05 2.64 -59.48
C PRO A 122 -25.59 2.55 -58.05
N TRP A 123 -26.02 1.36 -57.66
CA TRP A 123 -26.44 1.11 -56.29
C TRP A 123 -26.14 -0.31 -55.82
N VAL A 124 -26.01 -0.47 -54.50
CA VAL A 124 -25.69 -1.74 -53.85
C VAL A 124 -26.79 -2.06 -52.85
N PHE A 125 -27.29 -3.29 -52.83
CA PHE A 125 -28.24 -3.72 -51.81
C PHE A 125 -27.59 -4.60 -50.74
N CYS A 126 -28.17 -4.63 -49.54
CA CYS A 126 -27.82 -5.55 -48.45
C CYS A 126 -29.06 -5.90 -47.63
N GLY A 127 -29.02 -7.02 -46.89
CA GLY A 127 -30.16 -7.46 -46.07
C GLY A 127 -31.40 -7.86 -46.87
N VAL A 128 -31.28 -8.04 -48.19
CA VAL A 128 -32.42 -8.43 -49.03
C VAL A 128 -32.56 -9.96 -49.00
N ASN A 129 -33.74 -10.42 -48.60
CA ASN A 129 -34.12 -11.82 -48.64
C ASN A 129 -34.55 -12.17 -50.06
N ASP A 130 -33.90 -13.18 -50.66
CA ASP A 130 -34.22 -13.77 -51.97
C ASP A 130 -34.67 -12.77 -53.06
N PRO A 131 -33.78 -11.87 -53.55
CA PRO A 131 -34.15 -10.93 -54.61
C PRO A 131 -34.53 -11.69 -55.89
N ASP A 132 -35.69 -11.36 -56.46
CA ASP A 132 -36.17 -11.96 -57.71
C ASP A 132 -35.17 -11.68 -58.85
N PRO A 133 -34.52 -12.71 -59.42
CA PRO A 133 -33.54 -12.53 -60.49
C PRO A 133 -34.13 -11.87 -61.74
N THR A 134 -35.42 -12.05 -62.00
CA THR A 134 -36.10 -11.47 -63.17
C THR A 134 -36.31 -9.97 -63.01
N VAL A 135 -36.57 -9.51 -61.78
CA VAL A 135 -36.69 -8.09 -61.44
C VAL A 135 -35.32 -7.41 -61.43
N LEU A 136 -34.27 -8.13 -60.98
CA LEU A 136 -32.91 -7.59 -60.90
C LEU A 136 -32.19 -7.55 -62.25
N ALA A 137 -32.51 -8.47 -63.18
CA ALA A 137 -31.80 -8.63 -64.46
C ALA A 137 -31.63 -7.32 -65.26
N PRO A 138 -32.66 -6.45 -65.42
CA PRO A 138 -32.52 -5.18 -66.14
C PRO A 138 -31.53 -4.19 -65.50
N TYR A 139 -31.25 -4.35 -64.21
CA TYR A 139 -30.42 -3.43 -63.42
C TYR A 139 -28.98 -3.92 -63.24
N ARG A 140 -28.65 -5.16 -63.66
CA ARG A 140 -27.35 -5.79 -63.36
C ARG A 140 -26.13 -5.02 -63.87
N SER A 141 -26.26 -4.20 -64.91
CA SER A 141 -25.19 -3.32 -65.38
C SER A 141 -24.73 -2.29 -64.34
N ARG A 142 -25.61 -1.93 -63.40
CA ARG A 142 -25.36 -0.89 -62.39
C ARG A 142 -25.67 -1.30 -60.95
N VAL A 143 -26.10 -2.54 -60.73
CA VAL A 143 -26.50 -3.05 -59.40
C VAL A 143 -25.79 -4.32 -59.06
N THR A 144 -25.24 -4.36 -57.85
CA THR A 144 -24.75 -5.58 -57.19
C THR A 144 -25.25 -5.58 -55.74
N GLY A 145 -24.89 -6.58 -54.93
CA GLY A 145 -25.33 -6.60 -53.55
C GLY A 145 -25.02 -7.85 -52.76
N VAL A 146 -25.40 -7.76 -51.49
CA VAL A 146 -25.28 -8.82 -50.49
C VAL A 146 -26.68 -9.35 -50.22
N ILE A 147 -26.86 -10.65 -50.41
CA ILE A 147 -28.12 -11.36 -50.18
C ILE A 147 -28.11 -11.89 -48.75
N GLU A 148 -29.18 -11.62 -48.00
CA GLU A 148 -29.37 -12.19 -46.67
C GLU A 148 -29.57 -13.70 -46.77
N TYR A 149 -28.90 -14.44 -45.90
CA TYR A 149 -29.07 -15.88 -45.80
C TYR A 149 -29.03 -16.28 -44.33
N VAL A 150 -30.11 -16.89 -43.86
CA VAL A 150 -30.20 -17.41 -42.49
C VAL A 150 -29.92 -18.91 -42.52
N ASN A 151 -28.88 -19.33 -41.80
CA ASN A 151 -28.43 -20.72 -41.84
C ASN A 151 -29.09 -21.56 -40.72
N TYR A 152 -30.32 -22.01 -40.95
CA TYR A 152 -31.07 -22.82 -39.99
C TYR A 152 -30.46 -24.22 -39.82
N GLU A 153 -29.96 -24.81 -40.89
CA GLU A 153 -29.27 -26.11 -40.87
C GLU A 153 -28.03 -26.08 -39.96
N LYS A 154 -27.13 -25.11 -40.15
CA LYS A 154 -25.92 -24.97 -39.32
C LYS A 154 -26.26 -24.67 -37.86
N THR A 155 -27.34 -23.92 -37.62
CA THR A 155 -27.87 -23.70 -36.26
C THR A 155 -28.40 -25.00 -35.64
N LEU A 156 -29.15 -25.81 -36.39
CA LEU A 156 -29.66 -27.08 -35.89
C LEU A 156 -28.55 -28.08 -35.55
N HIS A 157 -27.52 -28.17 -36.39
CA HIS A 157 -26.34 -28.98 -36.09
C HIS A 157 -25.59 -28.52 -34.83
N LEU A 158 -25.51 -27.20 -34.60
CA LEU A 158 -24.99 -26.68 -33.34
C LEU A 158 -25.86 -27.14 -32.16
N ILE A 159 -27.19 -27.01 -32.26
CA ILE A 159 -28.11 -27.42 -31.19
C ILE A 159 -27.92 -28.91 -30.88
N GLN A 160 -27.88 -29.78 -31.89
CA GLN A 160 -27.66 -31.22 -31.72
C GLN A 160 -26.30 -31.54 -31.10
N SER A 161 -25.24 -30.81 -31.48
CA SER A 161 -23.91 -30.97 -30.90
C SER A 161 -23.88 -30.62 -29.41
N LEU A 162 -24.60 -29.57 -29.00
CA LEU A 162 -24.64 -29.12 -27.62
C LEU A 162 -25.64 -29.92 -26.76
N LEU A 163 -26.71 -30.42 -27.38
CA LEU A 163 -27.82 -31.14 -26.75
C LEU A 163 -28.06 -32.47 -27.48
N PRO A 164 -27.23 -33.50 -27.25
CA PRO A 164 -27.30 -34.77 -27.99
C PRO A 164 -28.62 -35.54 -27.76
N ASP A 165 -29.26 -35.34 -26.60
CA ASP A 165 -30.52 -36.00 -26.24
C ASP A 165 -31.77 -35.19 -26.63
N LEU A 166 -31.64 -34.18 -27.49
CA LEU A 166 -32.75 -33.29 -27.89
C LEU A 166 -33.91 -34.10 -28.50
N GLN A 167 -35.11 -33.99 -27.90
CA GLN A 167 -36.32 -34.67 -28.36
C GLN A 167 -37.16 -33.80 -29.30
N THR A 168 -37.34 -32.52 -28.95
CA THR A 168 -38.16 -31.57 -29.72
C THR A 168 -37.54 -30.17 -29.70
N LEU A 169 -37.52 -29.53 -30.87
CA LEU A 169 -37.18 -28.12 -31.02
C LEU A 169 -38.43 -27.24 -31.13
N PHE A 170 -38.64 -26.32 -30.20
CA PHE A 170 -39.73 -25.35 -30.28
C PHE A 170 -39.32 -24.11 -31.06
N ILE A 171 -40.10 -23.73 -32.06
CA ILE A 171 -39.85 -22.55 -32.89
C ILE A 171 -40.73 -21.41 -32.37
N LEU A 172 -40.11 -20.31 -31.94
CA LEU A 172 -40.79 -19.10 -31.52
C LEU A 172 -40.71 -18.04 -32.62
N ALA A 173 -41.84 -17.72 -33.24
CA ALA A 173 -41.97 -16.67 -34.24
C ALA A 173 -43.36 -16.03 -34.15
N ASP A 174 -43.48 -14.76 -34.55
CA ASP A 174 -44.78 -14.08 -34.58
C ASP A 174 -45.57 -14.32 -35.88
N GLU A 175 -46.74 -13.68 -36.00
CA GLU A 175 -47.59 -13.69 -37.20
C GLU A 175 -47.45 -12.41 -38.04
N THR A 176 -46.37 -11.66 -37.86
CA THR A 176 -46.05 -10.55 -38.78
C THR A 176 -45.61 -11.12 -40.13
N THR A 177 -45.60 -10.29 -41.17
CA THR A 177 -45.08 -10.67 -42.49
C THR A 177 -43.67 -11.28 -42.39
N THR A 178 -42.79 -10.68 -41.57
CA THR A 178 -41.43 -11.19 -41.35
C THR A 178 -41.46 -12.56 -40.64
N GLY A 179 -42.25 -12.71 -39.56
CA GLY A 179 -42.40 -13.98 -38.86
C GLY A 179 -42.93 -15.11 -39.76
N ILE A 180 -43.92 -14.82 -40.61
CA ILE A 180 -44.47 -15.77 -41.59
C ILE A 180 -43.41 -16.21 -42.60
N LEU A 181 -42.65 -15.26 -43.17
CA LEU A 181 -41.60 -15.56 -44.13
C LEU A 181 -40.48 -16.39 -43.51
N ASN A 182 -39.99 -16.04 -42.31
CA ASN A 182 -38.96 -16.83 -41.64
C ASN A 182 -39.45 -18.23 -41.25
N LYS A 183 -40.72 -18.39 -40.85
CA LYS A 183 -41.32 -19.72 -40.63
C LYS A 183 -41.34 -20.55 -41.91
N ALA A 184 -41.67 -19.93 -43.05
CA ALA A 184 -41.70 -20.61 -44.35
C ALA A 184 -40.29 -21.02 -44.81
N GLU A 185 -39.31 -20.11 -44.68
CA GLU A 185 -37.90 -20.38 -45.00
C GLU A 185 -37.33 -21.49 -44.12
N PHE A 186 -37.56 -21.43 -42.80
CA PHE A 186 -37.18 -22.49 -41.87
C PHE A 186 -37.77 -23.84 -42.30
N LYS A 187 -39.08 -23.91 -42.56
CA LYS A 187 -39.74 -25.16 -43.02
C LYS A 187 -39.13 -25.68 -44.31
N SER A 188 -38.82 -24.80 -45.27
CA SER A 188 -38.20 -25.16 -46.54
C SER A 188 -36.82 -25.77 -46.34
N GLN A 189 -35.94 -25.13 -45.56
CA GLN A 189 -34.61 -25.66 -45.25
C GLN A 189 -34.70 -26.99 -44.48
N MET A 190 -35.60 -27.11 -43.50
CA MET A 190 -35.80 -28.35 -42.75
C MET A 190 -36.29 -29.51 -43.63
N ALA A 191 -37.16 -29.23 -44.61
CA ALA A 191 -37.61 -30.24 -45.58
C ALA A 191 -36.46 -30.68 -46.51
N ALA A 192 -35.60 -29.75 -46.95
CA ALA A 192 -34.46 -30.05 -47.81
C ALA A 192 -33.44 -30.99 -47.16
N ILE A 193 -33.23 -30.88 -45.85
CA ILE A 193 -32.29 -31.72 -45.08
C ILE A 193 -32.95 -32.98 -44.47
N GLY A 194 -34.23 -33.24 -44.75
CA GLY A 194 -34.94 -34.43 -44.29
C GLY A 194 -35.34 -34.44 -42.81
N GLN A 195 -35.55 -33.28 -42.19
CA GLN A 195 -36.01 -33.10 -40.79
C GLN A 195 -35.26 -33.96 -39.76
N PRO A 196 -33.98 -33.62 -39.44
CA PRO A 196 -33.17 -34.46 -38.55
C PRO A 196 -33.60 -34.40 -37.07
N VAL A 197 -34.52 -33.50 -36.69
CA VAL A 197 -35.09 -33.38 -35.33
C VAL A 197 -36.57 -33.01 -35.44
N PRO A 198 -37.46 -33.61 -34.61
CA PRO A 198 -38.84 -33.15 -34.45
C PRO A 198 -38.89 -31.68 -34.01
N TYR A 199 -39.74 -30.87 -34.65
CA TYR A 199 -39.95 -29.48 -34.25
C TYR A 199 -41.42 -29.13 -34.17
N GLU A 200 -41.75 -28.18 -33.29
CA GLU A 200 -43.09 -27.64 -33.10
C GLU A 200 -43.03 -26.12 -33.14
N ILE A 201 -43.93 -25.47 -33.88
CA ILE A 201 -44.05 -24.02 -33.87
C ILE A 201 -45.03 -23.64 -32.77
N LEU A 202 -44.59 -22.81 -31.83
CA LEU A 202 -45.44 -22.36 -30.73
C LEU A 202 -46.67 -21.63 -31.27
N ALA A 203 -47.85 -21.97 -30.73
CA ALA A 203 -49.10 -21.36 -31.14
C ALA A 203 -49.11 -19.85 -30.83
N PRO A 204 -49.71 -19.01 -31.70
CA PRO A 204 -49.85 -17.59 -31.44
C PRO A 204 -50.60 -17.34 -30.13
N ALA A 205 -50.00 -16.58 -29.22
CA ALA A 205 -50.57 -16.24 -27.92
C ALA A 205 -50.14 -14.83 -27.49
N SER A 206 -50.74 -14.31 -26.42
CA SER A 206 -50.25 -13.07 -25.81
C SER A 206 -48.83 -13.27 -25.30
N PHE A 207 -48.03 -12.20 -25.21
CA PHE A 207 -46.64 -12.36 -24.79
C PHE A 207 -46.50 -12.96 -23.38
N GLN A 208 -47.41 -12.64 -22.47
CA GLN A 208 -47.41 -13.24 -21.13
C GLN A 208 -47.71 -14.75 -21.16
N GLU A 209 -48.59 -15.19 -22.05
CA GLU A 209 -48.86 -16.61 -22.25
C GLU A 209 -47.66 -17.33 -22.87
N ILE A 210 -46.96 -16.72 -23.83
CA ILE A 210 -45.69 -17.25 -24.36
C ILE A 210 -44.68 -17.43 -23.23
N LEU A 211 -44.49 -16.43 -22.36
CA LEU A 211 -43.59 -16.55 -21.20
C LEU A 211 -43.99 -17.69 -20.26
N ASN A 212 -45.29 -17.88 -20.03
CA ASN A 212 -45.80 -18.98 -19.23
C ASN A 212 -45.55 -20.35 -19.91
N GLN A 213 -45.74 -20.45 -21.23
CA GLN A 213 -45.48 -21.68 -21.99
C GLN A 213 -43.99 -22.06 -21.95
N VAL A 214 -43.08 -21.13 -22.26
CA VAL A 214 -41.63 -21.41 -22.30
C VAL A 214 -41.06 -21.79 -20.92
N SER A 215 -41.72 -21.37 -19.83
CA SER A 215 -41.33 -21.72 -18.45
C SER A 215 -41.66 -23.16 -18.05
N ARG A 216 -42.46 -23.88 -18.85
CA ARG A 216 -42.98 -25.22 -18.55
C ARG A 216 -42.62 -26.24 -19.64
N LEU A 217 -41.69 -25.90 -20.53
CA LEU A 217 -41.28 -26.82 -21.57
C LEU A 217 -40.57 -28.05 -20.96
N PRO A 218 -40.78 -29.25 -21.52
CA PRO A 218 -40.17 -30.48 -21.04
C PRO A 218 -38.64 -30.42 -21.04
N GLU A 219 -38.02 -31.23 -20.19
CA GLU A 219 -36.59 -31.50 -20.28
C GLU A 219 -36.23 -32.08 -21.67
N HIS A 220 -34.96 -31.96 -22.08
CA HIS A 220 -34.50 -32.39 -23.40
C HIS A 220 -35.16 -31.67 -24.59
N THR A 221 -35.67 -30.46 -24.39
CA THR A 221 -36.16 -29.59 -25.45
C THR A 221 -35.33 -28.32 -25.54
N ALA A 222 -35.48 -27.57 -26.62
CA ALA A 222 -34.83 -26.27 -26.81
C ALA A 222 -35.78 -25.32 -27.56
N ILE A 223 -35.51 -24.02 -27.49
CA ILE A 223 -36.24 -23.01 -28.26
C ILE A 223 -35.30 -22.45 -29.34
N LEU A 224 -35.76 -22.41 -30.59
CA LEU A 224 -35.17 -21.57 -31.63
C LEU A 224 -36.04 -20.34 -31.82
N GLN A 225 -35.55 -19.19 -31.38
CA GLN A 225 -36.23 -17.93 -31.51
C GLN A 225 -35.92 -17.30 -32.88
N LEU A 226 -36.98 -17.07 -33.66
CA LEU A 226 -36.96 -16.35 -34.92
C LEU A 226 -37.47 -14.90 -34.73
N ALA A 227 -37.94 -14.27 -35.82
CA ALA A 227 -38.53 -12.95 -35.75
C ALA A 227 -39.80 -12.96 -34.87
N TYR A 228 -39.75 -12.16 -33.80
CA TYR A 228 -40.87 -11.94 -32.90
C TYR A 228 -40.82 -10.50 -32.38
N SER A 229 -41.85 -9.74 -32.72
CA SER A 229 -42.01 -8.31 -32.46
C SER A 229 -43.43 -7.90 -32.16
N GLN A 230 -44.40 -8.78 -32.46
CA GLN A 230 -45.80 -8.57 -32.18
C GLN A 230 -46.40 -9.86 -31.61
N ASP A 231 -47.23 -9.76 -30.58
CA ASP A 231 -47.97 -10.91 -30.07
C ASP A 231 -49.34 -11.08 -30.75
N SER A 232 -50.10 -12.12 -30.38
CA SER A 232 -51.41 -12.38 -30.99
C SER A 232 -52.46 -11.29 -30.71
N SER A 233 -52.22 -10.41 -29.73
CA SER A 233 -53.08 -9.26 -29.44
C SER A 233 -52.78 -8.05 -30.33
N GLY A 234 -51.73 -8.13 -31.15
CA GLY A 234 -51.23 -7.00 -31.94
C GLY A 234 -50.29 -6.07 -31.17
N THR A 235 -49.90 -6.43 -29.94
CA THR A 235 -49.02 -5.59 -29.12
C THR A 235 -47.59 -5.67 -29.61
N TYR A 236 -47.00 -4.51 -29.94
CA TYR A 236 -45.58 -4.42 -30.32
C TYR A 236 -44.65 -4.57 -29.11
N ILE A 237 -43.58 -5.35 -29.28
CA ILE A 237 -42.59 -5.65 -28.25
C ILE A 237 -41.19 -5.52 -28.87
N PRO A 238 -40.30 -4.67 -28.32
CA PRO A 238 -38.95 -4.54 -28.84
C PRO A 238 -38.19 -5.87 -28.82
N TYR A 239 -37.50 -6.23 -29.91
CA TYR A 239 -36.78 -7.50 -30.07
C TYR A 239 -35.86 -7.85 -28.89
N LYS A 240 -35.07 -6.88 -28.40
CA LYS A 240 -34.19 -7.09 -27.24
C LYS A 240 -34.97 -7.48 -25.98
N LYS A 241 -36.16 -6.90 -25.78
CA LYS A 241 -37.04 -7.25 -24.66
C LYS A 241 -37.59 -8.66 -24.83
N VAL A 242 -38.00 -9.05 -26.04
CA VAL A 242 -38.48 -10.40 -26.33
C VAL A 242 -37.44 -11.45 -25.94
N VAL A 243 -36.21 -11.35 -26.48
CA VAL A 243 -35.15 -12.33 -26.21
C VAL A 243 -34.83 -12.42 -24.71
N ARG A 244 -34.68 -11.27 -24.03
CA ARG A 244 -34.37 -11.24 -22.59
C ARG A 244 -35.46 -11.89 -21.75
N SER A 245 -36.71 -11.51 -21.99
CA SER A 245 -37.84 -12.02 -21.22
C SER A 245 -38.07 -13.51 -21.48
N VAL A 246 -37.96 -13.96 -22.73
CA VAL A 246 -38.07 -15.38 -23.09
C VAL A 246 -36.94 -16.20 -22.45
N SER A 247 -35.68 -15.79 -22.59
CA SER A 247 -34.54 -16.50 -21.98
C SER A 247 -34.57 -16.50 -20.45
N ALA A 248 -35.08 -15.43 -19.83
CA ALA A 248 -35.25 -15.37 -18.38
C ALA A 248 -36.34 -16.33 -17.88
N ALA A 249 -37.46 -16.44 -18.62
CA ALA A 249 -38.57 -17.31 -18.26
C ALA A 249 -38.36 -18.77 -18.65
N ALA A 250 -37.59 -19.05 -19.70
CA ALA A 250 -37.45 -20.38 -20.27
C ALA A 250 -36.83 -21.39 -19.29
N SER A 251 -37.44 -22.58 -19.22
CA SER A 251 -36.90 -23.75 -18.51
C SER A 251 -35.81 -24.47 -19.31
N VAL A 252 -35.60 -24.08 -20.56
CA VAL A 252 -34.69 -24.74 -21.53
C VAL A 252 -33.82 -23.74 -22.29
N PRO A 253 -32.70 -24.19 -22.91
CA PRO A 253 -31.85 -23.30 -23.71
C PRO A 253 -32.59 -22.65 -24.88
N VAL A 254 -32.32 -21.35 -25.08
CA VAL A 254 -32.87 -20.56 -26.19
C VAL A 254 -31.75 -20.28 -27.19
N PHE A 255 -31.97 -20.56 -28.46
CA PHE A 255 -31.08 -20.29 -29.58
C PHE A 255 -31.67 -19.18 -30.46
N GLY A 256 -30.85 -18.54 -31.27
CA GLY A 256 -31.28 -17.52 -32.22
C GLY A 256 -30.33 -17.42 -33.40
N VAL A 257 -30.69 -16.64 -34.41
CA VAL A 257 -30.01 -16.64 -35.71
C VAL A 257 -29.54 -15.26 -36.17
N TRP A 258 -29.80 -14.19 -35.39
CA TRP A 258 -29.33 -12.84 -35.70
C TRP A 258 -28.46 -12.26 -34.59
N ASP A 259 -27.49 -11.42 -34.99
CA ASP A 259 -26.50 -10.81 -34.10
C ASP A 259 -27.12 -9.96 -32.98
N PHE A 260 -28.24 -9.28 -33.23
CA PHE A 260 -28.95 -8.49 -32.22
C PHE A 260 -29.60 -9.34 -31.12
N ASN A 261 -29.65 -10.67 -31.26
CA ASN A 261 -30.04 -11.59 -30.19
C ASN A 261 -28.86 -11.93 -29.26
N MET A 262 -27.61 -11.86 -29.74
CA MET A 262 -26.43 -12.18 -28.93
C MET A 262 -26.29 -11.22 -27.73
N GLY A 263 -25.87 -11.77 -26.59
CA GLY A 263 -25.79 -11.03 -25.33
C GLY A 263 -27.14 -10.59 -24.75
N GLN A 264 -28.27 -11.01 -25.35
CA GLN A 264 -29.62 -10.77 -24.82
C GLN A 264 -30.23 -12.00 -24.14
N GLY A 265 -29.50 -13.13 -24.10
CA GLY A 265 -29.91 -14.34 -23.41
C GLY A 265 -30.01 -15.60 -24.28
N ILE A 266 -29.80 -15.52 -25.60
CA ILE A 266 -29.63 -16.74 -26.39
C ILE A 266 -28.30 -17.43 -26.07
N LEU A 267 -28.29 -18.75 -26.11
CA LEU A 267 -27.11 -19.60 -25.96
C LEU A 267 -26.20 -19.51 -27.18
N GLY A 268 -26.75 -19.40 -28.38
CA GLY A 268 -25.97 -19.29 -29.60
C GLY A 268 -26.76 -19.62 -30.87
N GLY A 269 -26.04 -19.77 -31.97
CA GLY A 269 -26.56 -20.13 -33.28
C GLY A 269 -25.53 -19.92 -34.38
N ALA A 270 -25.92 -20.22 -35.62
CA ALA A 270 -25.21 -19.73 -36.80
C ALA A 270 -25.70 -18.30 -37.07
N ILE A 271 -24.92 -17.32 -36.63
CA ILE A 271 -25.39 -15.94 -36.46
C ILE A 271 -25.23 -15.15 -37.76
N THR A 272 -26.36 -14.68 -38.28
CA THR A 272 -26.46 -13.71 -39.37
C THR A 272 -26.21 -12.31 -38.82
N SER A 273 -25.27 -11.58 -39.42
CA SER A 273 -24.90 -10.25 -38.93
C SER A 273 -25.32 -9.13 -39.87
N GLY A 274 -26.07 -8.17 -39.34
CA GLY A 274 -26.42 -6.95 -40.07
C GLY A 274 -25.19 -6.06 -40.27
N PHE A 275 -24.26 -6.09 -39.33
CA PHE A 275 -22.98 -5.39 -39.48
C PHE A 275 -22.18 -5.91 -40.69
N GLU A 276 -22.04 -7.23 -40.84
CA GLU A 276 -21.34 -7.81 -41.99
C GLU A 276 -22.07 -7.55 -43.31
N GLN A 277 -23.41 -7.59 -43.33
CA GLN A 277 -24.22 -7.20 -44.50
C GLN A 277 -23.86 -5.79 -44.97
N GLY A 278 -23.86 -4.82 -44.04
CA GLY A 278 -23.52 -3.43 -44.34
C GLY A 278 -22.06 -3.25 -44.75
N LYS A 279 -21.12 -3.90 -44.06
CA LYS A 279 -19.69 -3.80 -44.33
C LYS A 279 -19.33 -4.33 -45.71
N GLN A 280 -19.88 -5.49 -46.10
CA GLN A 280 -19.65 -6.08 -47.42
C GLN A 280 -20.25 -5.21 -48.54
N ALA A 281 -21.45 -4.64 -48.32
CA ALA A 281 -22.06 -3.73 -49.29
C ALA A 281 -21.26 -2.44 -49.47
N ALA A 282 -20.73 -1.87 -48.39
CA ALA A 282 -19.80 -0.74 -48.48
C ALA A 282 -18.53 -1.08 -49.26
N GLY A 283 -17.93 -2.24 -49.02
CA GLY A 283 -16.78 -2.72 -49.80
C GLY A 283 -17.08 -2.90 -51.29
N MET A 284 -18.27 -3.41 -51.64
CA MET A 284 -18.73 -3.46 -53.03
C MET A 284 -18.91 -2.06 -53.62
N LEU A 285 -19.46 -1.12 -52.85
CA LEU A 285 -19.65 0.26 -53.32
C LEU A 285 -18.31 0.95 -53.56
N ILE A 286 -17.32 0.80 -52.67
CA ILE A 286 -15.96 1.33 -52.86
C ILE A 286 -15.40 0.87 -54.20
N ARG A 287 -15.48 -0.43 -54.50
CA ARG A 287 -14.99 -0.97 -55.78
C ARG A 287 -15.68 -0.32 -56.99
N ILE A 288 -16.97 -0.01 -56.88
CA ILE A 288 -17.73 0.68 -57.93
C ILE A 288 -17.25 2.12 -58.08
N LEU A 289 -17.07 2.83 -56.98
CA LEU A 289 -16.58 4.20 -56.97
C LEU A 289 -15.12 4.31 -57.45
N GLU A 290 -14.31 3.25 -57.29
CA GLU A 290 -12.97 3.10 -57.87
C GLU A 290 -12.98 2.73 -59.37
N GLY A 291 -14.17 2.54 -59.98
CA GLY A 291 -14.34 2.31 -61.42
C GLY A 291 -14.62 0.86 -61.84
N THR A 292 -14.85 -0.06 -60.89
CA THR A 292 -15.29 -1.42 -61.24
C THR A 292 -16.76 -1.41 -61.67
N GLU A 293 -17.06 -1.96 -62.85
CA GLU A 293 -18.46 -2.10 -63.28
C GLU A 293 -19.26 -3.03 -62.33
N PRO A 294 -20.45 -2.62 -61.85
CA PRO A 294 -21.25 -3.41 -60.90
C PRO A 294 -21.61 -4.83 -61.38
N GLN A 295 -21.76 -5.03 -62.70
CA GLN A 295 -22.02 -6.36 -63.26
C GLN A 295 -20.89 -7.37 -63.00
N ASN A 296 -19.64 -6.89 -62.91
CA ASN A 296 -18.44 -7.69 -62.68
C ASN A 296 -18.20 -7.98 -61.18
N ILE A 297 -19.01 -7.39 -60.30
CA ILE A 297 -19.02 -7.70 -58.87
C ILE A 297 -20.11 -8.76 -58.64
N PRO A 298 -19.76 -9.99 -58.25
CA PRO A 298 -20.74 -11.05 -58.04
C PRO A 298 -21.65 -10.73 -56.86
N LEU A 299 -22.91 -11.17 -56.96
CA LEU A 299 -23.82 -11.13 -55.82
C LEU A 299 -23.29 -12.05 -54.72
N LEU A 300 -23.15 -11.51 -53.51
CA LEU A 300 -22.58 -12.25 -52.39
C LEU A 300 -23.69 -12.84 -51.52
N HIS A 301 -23.68 -14.16 -51.36
CA HIS A 301 -24.48 -14.81 -50.33
C HIS A 301 -23.60 -15.09 -49.11
N LEU A 302 -23.95 -14.52 -47.95
CA LEU A 302 -23.22 -14.76 -46.70
C LEU A 302 -23.60 -16.12 -46.09
N LYS A 303 -23.34 -17.21 -46.81
CA LYS A 303 -23.70 -18.59 -46.38
C LYS A 303 -22.83 -19.11 -45.25
N ASP A 304 -21.59 -18.64 -45.15
CA ASP A 304 -20.68 -19.03 -44.07
C ASP A 304 -20.91 -18.15 -42.83
N THR A 305 -22.05 -18.35 -42.17
CA THR A 305 -22.37 -17.66 -40.92
C THR A 305 -21.58 -18.27 -39.77
N PRO A 306 -20.86 -17.46 -38.97
CA PRO A 306 -20.08 -17.98 -37.85
C PRO A 306 -20.99 -18.61 -36.79
N LEU A 307 -20.55 -19.73 -36.23
CA LEU A 307 -21.17 -20.28 -35.02
C LEU A 307 -20.74 -19.40 -33.84
N MET A 308 -21.71 -18.74 -33.20
CA MET A 308 -21.43 -17.95 -32.01
C MET A 308 -22.16 -18.53 -30.81
N ILE A 309 -21.48 -18.56 -29.67
CA ILE A 309 -22.00 -19.13 -28.43
C ILE A 309 -21.73 -18.16 -27.28
N ASP A 310 -22.76 -17.90 -26.47
CA ASP A 310 -22.65 -17.07 -25.28
C ASP A 310 -22.15 -17.89 -24.09
N TRP A 311 -21.01 -17.49 -23.56
CA TRP A 311 -20.35 -18.16 -22.44
C TRP A 311 -21.21 -18.21 -21.18
N GLN A 312 -21.92 -17.13 -20.85
CA GLN A 312 -22.74 -17.08 -19.63
C GLN A 312 -23.90 -18.07 -19.71
N GLN A 313 -24.51 -18.17 -20.89
CA GLN A 313 -25.58 -19.14 -21.14
C GLN A 313 -25.03 -20.57 -21.17
N LEU A 314 -23.84 -20.80 -21.72
CA LEU A 314 -23.18 -22.11 -21.68
C LEU A 314 -22.96 -22.60 -20.25
N GLN A 315 -22.55 -21.70 -19.34
CA GLN A 315 -22.44 -22.00 -17.91
C GLN A 315 -23.80 -22.23 -17.25
N ARG A 316 -24.81 -21.38 -17.54
CA ARG A 316 -26.17 -21.48 -17.00
C ARG A 316 -26.78 -22.85 -17.27
N TRP A 317 -26.62 -23.35 -18.50
CA TRP A 317 -27.16 -24.64 -18.93
C TRP A 317 -26.23 -25.83 -18.68
N ARG A 318 -25.10 -25.61 -18.01
CA ARG A 318 -24.11 -26.65 -17.66
C ARG A 318 -23.65 -27.48 -18.86
N ILE A 319 -23.53 -26.84 -20.03
CA ILE A 319 -23.14 -27.52 -21.26
C ILE A 319 -21.61 -27.76 -21.24
N PRO A 320 -21.14 -29.01 -21.40
CA PRO A 320 -19.72 -29.33 -21.33
C PRO A 320 -18.89 -28.66 -22.45
N LYS A 321 -17.70 -28.15 -22.14
CA LYS A 321 -16.84 -27.48 -23.14
C LYS A 321 -16.41 -28.37 -24.31
N ASN A 322 -16.30 -29.67 -24.09
CA ASN A 322 -15.93 -30.64 -25.12
C ASN A 322 -17.06 -30.89 -26.14
N SER A 323 -18.28 -30.41 -25.88
CA SER A 323 -19.39 -30.44 -26.84
C SER A 323 -19.34 -29.29 -27.86
N LEU A 324 -18.42 -28.33 -27.68
CA LEU A 324 -18.35 -27.14 -28.52
C LEU A 324 -17.75 -27.48 -29.89
N PRO A 325 -18.41 -27.06 -31.00
CA PRO A 325 -17.85 -27.24 -32.34
C PRO A 325 -16.52 -26.51 -32.52
N ILE A 326 -15.63 -27.11 -33.32
CA ILE A 326 -14.37 -26.46 -33.72
C ILE A 326 -14.70 -25.19 -34.52
N GLY A 327 -14.05 -24.08 -34.18
CA GLY A 327 -14.25 -22.79 -34.85
C GLY A 327 -15.44 -21.97 -34.33
N ALA A 328 -16.18 -22.45 -33.33
CA ALA A 328 -17.21 -21.64 -32.68
C ALA A 328 -16.59 -20.45 -31.93
N VAL A 329 -17.14 -19.26 -32.18
CA VAL A 329 -16.76 -18.01 -31.51
C VAL A 329 -17.47 -17.92 -30.17
N ILE A 330 -16.71 -17.86 -29.08
CA ILE A 330 -17.26 -17.76 -27.72
C ILE A 330 -17.30 -16.28 -27.30
N LEU A 331 -18.50 -15.77 -27.05
CA LEU A 331 -18.74 -14.40 -26.58
C LEU A 331 -18.96 -14.34 -25.07
N ASN A 332 -18.82 -13.15 -24.48
CA ASN A 332 -19.12 -12.87 -23.06
C ASN A 332 -18.37 -13.76 -22.05
N LYS A 333 -17.19 -14.26 -22.42
CA LYS A 333 -16.31 -15.01 -21.52
C LYS A 333 -15.81 -14.08 -20.42
N ALA A 334 -16.03 -14.44 -19.16
CA ALA A 334 -15.48 -13.67 -18.04
C ALA A 334 -13.95 -13.64 -18.18
N PRO A 335 -13.31 -12.46 -18.17
CA PRO A 335 -11.87 -12.37 -18.27
C PRO A 335 -11.26 -13.11 -17.08
N ASN A 336 -10.40 -14.09 -17.35
CA ASN A 336 -9.69 -14.75 -16.28
C ASN A 336 -8.47 -13.89 -15.97
N ILE A 337 -8.67 -12.93 -15.07
CA ILE A 337 -7.68 -11.90 -14.72
C ILE A 337 -6.31 -12.49 -14.38
N ILE A 338 -6.26 -13.67 -13.74
CA ILE A 338 -5.01 -14.34 -13.36
C ILE A 338 -4.36 -15.04 -14.57
N ALA A 339 -5.15 -15.66 -15.45
CA ALA A 339 -4.63 -16.32 -16.65
C ALA A 339 -4.20 -15.31 -17.73
N GLU A 340 -4.91 -14.20 -17.85
CA GLU A 340 -4.58 -13.10 -18.77
C GLU A 340 -3.40 -12.27 -18.28
N ASN A 341 -3.25 -12.11 -16.96
CA ASN A 341 -2.15 -11.38 -16.35
C ASN A 341 -1.48 -12.23 -15.25
N PRO A 342 -0.54 -13.13 -15.61
CA PRO A 342 0.12 -14.01 -14.63
C PRO A 342 0.87 -13.23 -13.53
N HIS A 343 1.26 -11.97 -13.81
CA HIS A 343 1.85 -11.07 -12.83
C HIS A 343 0.95 -10.81 -11.60
N ILE A 344 -0.37 -10.82 -11.76
CA ILE A 344 -1.31 -10.62 -10.63
C ILE A 344 -1.22 -11.79 -9.64
N GLY A 345 -1.06 -13.02 -10.14
CA GLY A 345 -0.84 -14.19 -9.28
C GLY A 345 0.45 -14.06 -8.45
N ILE A 346 1.53 -13.59 -9.08
CA ILE A 346 2.82 -13.35 -8.41
C ILE A 346 2.68 -12.29 -7.30
N ILE A 347 1.96 -11.19 -7.58
CA ILE A 347 1.72 -10.12 -6.61
C ILE A 347 0.95 -10.66 -5.39
N ILE A 348 -0.07 -11.48 -5.59
CA ILE A 348 -0.87 -12.08 -4.48
C ILE A 348 0.01 -12.98 -3.60
N VAL A 349 0.86 -13.81 -4.22
CA VAL A 349 1.80 -14.68 -3.48
C VAL A 349 2.79 -13.83 -2.69
N PHE A 350 3.37 -12.80 -3.30
CA PHE A 350 4.31 -11.89 -2.63
C PHE A 350 3.67 -11.17 -1.45
N LEU A 351 2.43 -10.68 -1.60
CA LEU A 351 1.69 -10.01 -0.53
C LEU A 351 1.43 -10.98 0.63
N SER A 352 1.06 -12.21 0.32
CA SER A 352 0.80 -13.27 1.29
C SER A 352 2.07 -13.64 2.07
N CYS A 353 3.21 -13.80 1.39
CA CYS A 353 4.51 -14.01 2.05
C CYS A 353 4.90 -12.84 2.96
N THR A 354 4.65 -11.60 2.52
CA THR A 354 4.95 -10.39 3.30
C THR A 354 4.15 -10.36 4.61
N ILE A 355 2.85 -10.70 4.57
CA ILE A 355 1.99 -10.78 5.76
C ILE A 355 2.51 -11.83 6.74
N VAL A 356 2.93 -13.01 6.25
CA VAL A 356 3.49 -14.07 7.10
C VAL A 356 4.80 -13.62 7.75
N ILE A 357 5.71 -13.00 6.98
CA ILE A 357 6.99 -12.48 7.50
C ILE A 357 6.75 -11.42 8.58
N LEU A 358 5.81 -10.50 8.35
CA LEU A 358 5.43 -9.48 9.33
C LEU A 358 4.86 -10.13 10.60
N GLY A 359 3.98 -11.12 10.47
CA GLY A 359 3.41 -11.84 11.61
C GLY A 359 4.49 -12.52 12.46
N VAL A 360 5.43 -13.23 11.82
CA VAL A 360 6.56 -13.87 12.51
C VAL A 360 7.46 -12.84 13.20
N SER A 361 7.78 -11.75 12.51
CA SER A 361 8.62 -10.67 13.05
C SER A 361 8.01 -10.04 14.31
N ILE A 362 6.70 -9.80 14.31
CA ILE A 362 5.98 -9.27 15.48
C ILE A 362 6.05 -10.25 16.67
N ILE A 363 5.91 -11.56 16.43
CA ILE A 363 6.02 -12.58 17.48
C ILE A 363 7.42 -12.62 18.08
N LEU A 364 8.46 -12.58 17.24
CA LEU A 364 9.86 -12.55 17.68
C LEU A 364 10.17 -11.30 18.51
N LEU A 365 9.73 -10.13 18.05
CA LEU A 365 9.90 -8.86 18.78
C LEU A 365 9.21 -8.89 20.14
N LYS A 366 7.98 -9.42 20.23
CA LYS A 366 7.28 -9.56 21.52
C LYS A 366 8.01 -10.49 22.49
N ARG A 367 8.56 -11.61 22.01
CA ARG A 367 9.36 -12.53 22.83
C ARG A 367 10.63 -11.85 23.34
N ALA A 368 11.38 -11.20 22.45
CA ALA A 368 12.60 -10.47 22.81
C ALA A 368 12.32 -9.38 23.86
N GLN A 369 11.25 -8.62 23.71
CA GLN A 369 10.86 -7.59 24.67
C GLN A 369 10.47 -8.18 26.03
N SER A 370 9.78 -9.32 26.04
CA SER A 370 9.44 -10.02 27.29
C SER A 370 10.69 -10.51 28.02
N THR A 371 11.66 -11.09 27.31
CA THR A 371 12.92 -11.56 27.89
C THR A 371 13.74 -10.41 28.44
N LEU A 372 13.82 -9.28 27.72
CA LEU A 372 14.54 -8.08 28.17
C LEU A 372 13.94 -7.50 29.46
N ARG A 373 12.61 -7.43 29.56
CA ARG A 373 11.94 -6.95 30.78
C ARG A 373 12.23 -7.87 31.98
N ALA A 374 12.21 -9.18 31.76
CA ALA A 374 12.53 -10.14 32.81
C ALA A 374 13.98 -10.00 33.31
N SER A 375 14.95 -9.79 32.41
CA SER A 375 16.34 -9.57 32.81
C SER A 375 16.53 -8.23 33.54
N GLN A 376 15.85 -7.17 33.12
CA GLN A 376 15.89 -5.87 33.80
C GLN A 376 15.35 -5.95 35.22
N LEU A 377 14.23 -6.64 35.43
CA LEU A 377 13.66 -6.86 36.75
C LEU A 377 14.62 -7.64 37.65
N LYS A 378 15.25 -8.69 37.12
CA LYS A 378 16.23 -9.50 37.85
C LYS A 378 17.44 -8.67 38.27
N ILE A 379 18.03 -7.90 37.36
CA ILE A 379 19.18 -7.02 37.67
C ILE A 379 18.79 -5.98 38.74
N LYS A 380 17.59 -5.41 38.65
CA LYS A 380 17.12 -4.44 39.63
C LYS A 380 16.95 -5.06 41.03
N GLN A 381 16.45 -6.29 41.10
CA GLN A 381 16.34 -7.03 42.37
C GLN A 381 17.71 -7.34 42.97
N GLU A 382 18.65 -7.83 42.16
CA GLU A 382 20.02 -8.12 42.59
C GLU A 382 20.74 -6.86 43.09
N LEU A 383 20.51 -5.70 42.46
CA LEU A 383 21.06 -4.42 42.89
C LEU A 383 20.51 -4.03 44.27
N GLN A 384 19.18 -4.08 44.44
CA GLN A 384 18.53 -3.75 45.72
C GLN A 384 18.98 -4.67 46.85
N GLU A 385 19.17 -5.96 46.58
CA GLU A 385 19.69 -6.92 47.56
C GLU A 385 21.12 -6.56 47.98
N LYS A 386 21.99 -6.23 47.02
CA LYS A 386 23.37 -5.80 47.31
C LYS A 386 23.42 -4.50 48.12
N GLU A 387 22.59 -3.50 47.79
CA GLU A 387 22.52 -2.24 48.53
C GLU A 387 22.07 -2.45 49.98
N MET A 388 21.07 -3.32 50.20
CA MET A 388 20.62 -3.67 51.55
C MET A 388 21.72 -4.37 52.36
N LEU A 389 22.42 -5.33 51.73
CA LEU A 389 23.53 -6.04 52.38
C LEU A 389 24.66 -5.09 52.78
N LEU A 390 25.03 -4.14 51.90
CA LEU A 390 26.05 -3.14 52.21
C LEU A 390 25.64 -2.28 53.41
N ARG A 391 24.40 -1.78 53.43
CA ARG A 391 23.88 -0.98 54.55
C ARG A 391 23.93 -1.74 55.88
N GLU A 392 23.55 -3.02 55.87
CA GLU A 392 23.61 -3.89 57.06
C GLU A 392 25.05 -4.10 57.55
N VAL A 393 26.02 -4.27 56.64
CA VAL A 393 27.44 -4.36 57.00
C VAL A 393 27.89 -3.09 57.72
N HIS A 394 27.55 -1.90 57.22
CA HIS A 394 27.94 -0.64 57.85
C HIS A 394 27.33 -0.47 59.24
N HIS A 395 26.05 -0.81 59.42
CA HIS A 395 25.42 -0.81 60.74
C HIS A 395 26.11 -1.79 61.71
N ARG A 396 26.52 -2.97 61.25
CA ARG A 396 27.27 -3.93 62.08
C ARG A 396 28.65 -3.43 62.47
N VAL A 397 29.37 -2.77 61.57
CA VAL A 397 30.69 -2.19 61.87
C VAL A 397 30.55 -1.15 62.99
N LYS A 398 29.57 -0.24 62.87
CA LYS A 398 29.25 0.72 63.93
C LYS A 398 28.96 0.04 65.27
N ASN A 399 28.08 -0.97 65.27
CA ASN A 399 27.73 -1.70 66.50
C ASN A 399 28.96 -2.40 67.12
N ASN A 400 29.83 -3.00 66.30
CA ASN A 400 31.05 -3.65 66.78
C ASN A 400 32.03 -2.65 67.42
N LEU A 401 32.19 -1.46 66.82
CA LEU A 401 33.02 -0.39 67.38
C LEU A 401 32.47 0.08 68.74
N GLN A 402 31.14 0.23 68.87
CA GLN A 402 30.51 0.60 70.13
C GLN A 402 30.74 -0.44 71.24
N ILE A 403 30.61 -1.74 70.92
CA ILE A 403 30.87 -2.84 71.87
C ILE A 403 32.33 -2.80 72.34
N MET A 404 33.29 -2.63 71.42
CA MET A 404 34.71 -2.55 71.78
C MET A 404 34.99 -1.35 72.70
N ALA A 405 34.40 -0.18 72.43
CA ALA A 405 34.51 0.97 73.30
C ALA A 405 33.95 0.70 74.70
N SER A 406 32.77 0.08 74.81
CA SER A 406 32.18 -0.30 76.11
C SER A 406 33.04 -1.30 76.89
N LEU A 407 33.65 -2.27 76.22
CA LEU A 407 34.55 -3.23 76.87
C LEU A 407 35.81 -2.55 77.41
N LEU A 408 36.40 -1.62 76.66
CA LEU A 408 37.56 -0.86 77.12
C LEU A 408 37.21 0.04 78.30
N HIS A 409 36.04 0.70 78.26
CA HIS A 409 35.52 1.47 79.37
C HIS A 409 35.36 0.62 80.65
N LEU A 410 34.82 -0.59 80.51
CA LEU A 410 34.71 -1.54 81.62
C LEU A 410 36.10 -1.94 82.14
N GLN A 411 37.05 -2.28 81.27
CA GLN A 411 38.43 -2.61 81.68
C GLN A 411 39.11 -1.44 82.40
N GLN A 412 38.84 -0.21 81.98
CA GLN A 412 39.33 1.00 82.64
C GLN A 412 38.86 1.08 84.09
N SER A 413 37.61 0.67 84.39
CA SER A 413 37.05 0.69 85.74
C SER A 413 37.67 -0.33 86.72
N TYR A 414 38.36 -1.35 86.21
CA TYR A 414 38.99 -2.41 87.03
C TYR A 414 40.50 -2.21 87.27
N THR A 415 41.15 -1.27 86.58
CA THR A 415 42.57 -0.96 86.81
C THR A 415 42.72 0.23 87.76
N THR A 416 43.67 0.12 88.70
CA THR A 416 44.06 1.22 89.59
C THR A 416 45.40 1.86 89.20
N ASN A 417 46.09 1.30 88.19
CA ASN A 417 47.32 1.89 87.67
C ASN A 417 46.97 3.09 86.77
N PRO A 418 47.38 4.32 87.13
CA PRO A 418 47.09 5.54 86.36
C PRO A 418 47.60 5.49 84.91
N GLU A 419 48.75 4.83 84.68
CA GLU A 419 49.34 4.71 83.35
C GLU A 419 48.51 3.80 82.44
N THR A 420 48.08 2.64 82.96
CA THR A 420 47.18 1.71 82.26
C THR A 420 45.80 2.32 82.03
N GLN A 421 45.28 3.10 82.99
CA GLN A 421 44.01 3.79 82.87
C GLN A 421 44.04 4.84 81.75
N SER A 422 45.15 5.59 81.63
CA SER A 422 45.38 6.56 80.57
C SER A 422 45.44 5.90 79.19
N VAL A 423 46.17 4.79 79.06
CA VAL A 423 46.28 4.04 77.79
C VAL A 423 44.92 3.46 77.35
N LEU A 424 44.13 2.94 78.28
CA LEU A 424 42.79 2.41 77.98
C LEU A 424 41.82 3.51 77.55
N LEU A 425 41.88 4.68 78.21
CA LEU A 425 41.07 5.85 77.84
C LEU A 425 41.44 6.38 76.45
N ASP A 426 42.74 6.44 76.13
CA ASP A 426 43.23 6.83 74.80
C ASP A 426 42.74 5.86 73.72
N THR A 427 42.77 4.56 74.02
CA THR A 427 42.29 3.51 73.12
C THR A 427 40.77 3.55 72.93
N GLU A 428 40.01 3.79 74.01
CA GLU A 428 38.56 3.96 73.95
C GLU A 428 38.18 5.17 73.09
N ASN A 429 38.82 6.32 73.33
CA ASN A 429 38.57 7.55 72.57
C ASN A 429 38.87 7.35 71.09
N ARG A 430 39.94 6.63 70.73
CA ARG A 430 40.23 6.27 69.33
C ARG A 430 39.09 5.47 68.70
N ILE A 431 38.61 4.41 69.37
CA ILE A 431 37.54 3.55 68.83
C ILE A 431 36.21 4.30 68.73
N ARG A 432 35.89 5.18 69.70
CA ARG A 432 34.68 6.03 69.63
C ARG A 432 34.76 7.05 68.50
N SER A 433 35.92 7.69 68.31
CA SER A 433 36.16 8.57 67.16
C SER A 433 35.96 7.80 65.85
N MET A 434 36.52 6.59 65.69
CA MET A 434 36.29 5.77 64.49
C MET A 434 34.80 5.46 64.26
N GLY A 435 34.04 5.18 65.34
CA GLY A 435 32.61 4.86 65.25
C GLY A 435 31.74 6.03 64.79
N LEU A 436 31.99 7.23 65.29
CA LEU A 436 31.24 8.45 64.93
C LEU A 436 31.56 8.90 63.50
N VAL A 437 32.84 8.91 63.18
CA VAL A 437 33.39 9.15 61.84
C VAL A 437 32.77 8.20 60.81
N HIS A 438 32.60 6.93 61.16
CA HIS A 438 31.95 5.93 60.32
C HIS A 438 30.42 6.12 60.22
N GLU A 439 29.75 6.65 61.25
CA GLU A 439 28.31 6.93 61.22
C GLU A 439 27.98 8.12 60.31
N GLU A 440 28.66 9.25 60.51
CA GLU A 440 28.37 10.50 59.79
C GLU A 440 28.77 10.44 58.30
N SER A 441 29.74 9.59 57.95
CA SER A 441 30.20 9.41 56.56
C SER A 441 29.29 8.52 55.70
N TYR A 442 28.45 7.68 56.30
CA TYR A 442 27.55 6.75 55.58
C TYR A 442 26.08 7.21 55.58
N GLU A 443 25.71 8.18 56.41
CA GLU A 443 24.39 8.81 56.38
C GLU A 443 24.24 9.83 55.24
N GLN A 444 25.35 10.32 54.67
CA GLN A 444 25.32 11.09 53.43
C GLN A 444 25.07 10.14 52.24
N GLU A 445 24.10 10.45 51.38
CA GLU A 445 23.62 9.60 50.26
C GLU A 445 24.68 9.27 49.17
N SER A 446 25.95 9.59 49.40
CA SER A 446 27.09 9.36 48.50
C SER A 446 28.05 8.31 49.09
N PHE A 447 27.93 7.07 48.60
CA PHE A 447 28.75 5.93 49.06
C PHE A 447 30.21 5.94 48.57
N GLU A 448 30.65 6.96 47.84
CA GLU A 448 31.96 6.94 47.18
C GLU A 448 32.97 7.95 47.78
N LYS A 449 32.49 9.04 48.41
CA LYS A 449 33.31 10.21 48.73
C LYS A 449 32.82 10.95 49.97
N VAL A 450 33.74 11.51 50.75
CA VAL A 450 33.46 12.29 51.97
C VAL A 450 34.10 13.67 51.90
N ASP A 451 33.35 14.71 52.24
CA ASP A 451 33.86 16.09 52.35
C ASP A 451 34.84 16.20 53.53
N LEU A 452 36.11 16.44 53.22
CA LEU A 452 37.21 16.46 54.18
C LEU A 452 37.10 17.60 55.21
N VAL A 453 36.54 18.74 54.83
CA VAL A 453 36.41 19.89 55.75
C VAL A 453 35.31 19.61 56.76
N GLN A 454 34.14 19.20 56.29
CA GLN A 454 33.03 18.82 57.16
C GLN A 454 33.45 17.71 58.12
N TYR A 455 34.15 16.72 57.58
CA TYR A 455 34.68 15.59 58.33
C TYR A 455 35.59 16.00 59.51
N LEU A 456 36.57 16.88 59.27
CA LEU A 456 37.50 17.34 60.31
C LEU A 456 36.84 18.23 61.35
N CYS A 457 35.87 19.06 60.95
CA CYS A 457 35.07 19.87 61.86
C CYS A 457 34.23 19.00 62.81
N SER A 458 33.59 17.95 62.32
CA SER A 458 32.82 17.00 63.14
C SER A 458 33.73 16.26 64.13
N LEU A 459 34.91 15.81 63.68
CA LEU A 459 35.91 15.17 64.56
C LEU A 459 36.41 16.13 65.66
N GLY A 460 36.74 17.37 65.32
CA GLY A 460 37.18 18.39 66.28
C GLY A 460 36.09 18.72 67.32
N SER A 461 34.84 18.86 66.87
CA SER A 461 33.68 19.09 67.75
C SER A 461 33.46 17.92 68.72
N TYR A 462 33.59 16.69 68.24
CA TYR A 462 33.49 15.51 69.09
C TYR A 462 34.59 15.48 70.16
N LEU A 463 35.85 15.67 69.77
CA LEU A 463 36.98 15.68 70.71
C LEU A 463 36.83 16.82 71.74
N SER A 464 36.23 17.95 71.34
CA SER A 464 35.89 19.06 72.24
C SER A 464 34.85 18.66 73.28
N SER A 465 33.89 17.81 72.93
CA SER A 465 32.83 17.38 73.86
C SER A 465 33.31 16.41 74.95
N ILE A 466 34.41 15.70 74.72
CA ILE A 466 34.95 14.68 75.64
C ILE A 466 36.18 15.14 76.44
N SER A 467 36.79 16.26 76.05
CA SER A 467 37.93 16.85 76.76
C SER A 467 37.47 17.61 78.01
N SER A 468 38.22 17.48 79.10
CA SER A 468 38.01 18.29 80.32
C SER A 468 38.55 19.72 80.20
N ASN A 469 39.41 19.98 79.20
CA ASN A 469 40.02 21.29 78.94
C ASN A 469 39.27 22.02 77.82
N GLU A 470 38.98 23.31 78.02
CA GLU A 470 38.41 24.17 76.97
C GLU A 470 39.45 24.40 75.86
N PHE A 471 39.11 23.99 74.64
CA PHE A 471 39.89 24.27 73.44
C PHE A 471 38.97 24.65 72.28
N THR A 472 39.50 25.35 71.30
CA THR A 472 38.80 25.63 70.03
C THR A 472 39.50 24.90 68.90
N CYS A 473 38.73 24.23 68.05
CA CYS A 473 39.22 23.51 66.89
C CYS A 473 38.44 23.95 65.65
N THR A 474 39.14 24.54 64.68
CA THR A 474 38.52 25.10 63.47
C THR A 474 39.30 24.66 62.24
N PHE A 475 38.58 24.23 61.21
CA PHE A 475 39.14 23.87 59.92
C PHE A 475 38.45 24.67 58.82
N GLU A 476 39.22 25.29 57.93
CA GLU A 476 38.69 26.16 56.86
C GLU A 476 39.40 25.88 55.51
N CYS A 477 38.74 26.21 54.39
CA CYS A 477 39.31 26.28 53.02
C CYS A 477 39.56 27.76 52.68
N SER A 478 40.68 28.15 52.07
CA SER A 478 40.81 29.57 51.65
C SER A 478 39.93 29.91 50.47
N GLY A 479 39.30 31.08 50.58
CA GLY A 479 38.68 31.77 49.47
C GLY A 479 39.66 32.32 48.43
N HIS A 480 39.58 31.76 47.22
CA HIS A 480 39.53 32.53 45.99
C HIS A 480 38.32 32.02 45.20
N GLU A 481 37.16 32.65 45.38
CA GLU A 481 35.86 32.53 44.65
C GLU A 481 35.41 31.17 44.05
N ASN A 482 36.06 30.04 44.34
CA ASN A 482 35.79 28.69 43.82
C ASN A 482 36.62 27.62 44.59
N CYS A 483 36.71 27.69 45.93
CA CYS A 483 37.25 26.55 46.73
C CYS A 483 36.16 25.45 46.74
N GLU A 484 36.18 24.56 45.76
CA GLU A 484 35.33 23.36 45.73
C GLU A 484 35.62 22.50 46.98
N SER A 485 34.58 21.96 47.62
CA SER A 485 34.72 20.96 48.69
C SER A 485 35.74 19.88 48.29
N ILE A 486 36.68 19.58 49.19
CA ILE A 486 37.70 18.56 48.94
C ILE A 486 37.17 17.22 49.39
N TYR A 487 36.94 16.33 48.43
CA TYR A 487 36.38 15.01 48.68
C TYR A 487 37.45 13.93 48.74
N VAL A 488 37.50 13.16 49.82
CA VAL A 488 38.40 12.00 49.96
C VAL A 488 37.65 10.68 49.77
N PRO A 489 38.31 9.61 49.29
CA PRO A 489 37.71 8.28 49.23
C PRO A 489 37.26 7.80 50.61
N LEU A 490 36.16 7.04 50.65
CA LEU A 490 35.60 6.49 51.89
C LEU A 490 36.58 5.60 52.67
N GLU A 491 37.50 4.93 51.97
CA GLU A 491 38.59 4.13 52.56
C GLU A 491 39.56 4.95 53.42
N TRP A 492 39.63 6.28 53.24
CA TRP A 492 40.49 7.15 54.03
C TRP A 492 39.88 7.59 55.35
N VAL A 493 38.56 7.52 55.47
CA VAL A 493 37.81 8.10 56.59
C VAL A 493 38.31 7.59 57.93
N VAL A 494 38.52 6.28 58.07
CA VAL A 494 39.05 5.70 59.31
C VAL A 494 40.53 6.04 59.55
N PRO A 495 41.47 5.76 58.62
CA PRO A 495 42.88 6.02 58.87
C PRO A 495 43.23 7.51 58.99
N PHE A 496 42.60 8.37 58.18
CA PHE A 496 42.81 9.82 58.23
C PHE A 496 42.20 10.43 59.49
N GLY A 497 41.02 9.94 59.90
CA GLY A 497 40.40 10.31 61.17
C GLY A 497 41.27 10.02 62.37
N LEU A 498 41.90 8.85 62.40
CA LEU A 498 42.82 8.48 63.46
C LEU A 498 44.09 9.32 63.45
N LEU A 499 44.64 9.59 62.26
CA LEU A 499 45.82 10.45 62.12
C LEU A 499 45.53 11.83 62.73
N MET A 500 44.37 12.40 62.41
CA MET A 500 43.94 13.69 62.92
C MET A 500 43.57 13.65 64.40
N ASN A 501 43.00 12.54 64.88
CA ASN A 501 42.75 12.32 66.31
C ASN A 501 44.07 12.36 67.11
N GLU A 502 45.12 11.67 66.64
CA GLU A 502 46.44 11.73 67.29
C GLU A 502 47.00 13.16 67.32
N LEU A 503 46.87 13.91 66.23
CA LEU A 503 47.35 15.30 66.17
C LEU A 503 46.58 16.20 67.13
N ILE A 504 45.25 16.15 67.09
CA ILE A 504 44.37 16.98 67.93
C ILE A 504 44.54 16.64 69.41
N THR A 505 44.57 15.35 69.77
CA THR A 505 44.74 14.92 71.16
C THR A 505 46.12 15.25 71.71
N ASN A 506 47.17 15.18 70.90
CA ASN A 506 48.50 15.66 71.29
C ASN A 506 48.48 17.18 71.54
N SER A 507 47.83 17.96 70.67
CA SER A 507 47.70 19.40 70.92
C SER A 507 46.89 19.69 72.20
N ILE A 508 45.79 18.98 72.48
CA ILE A 508 45.03 19.13 73.73
C ILE A 508 45.89 18.84 74.98
N LYS A 509 46.78 17.85 74.92
CA LYS A 509 47.62 17.43 76.05
C LYS A 509 48.84 18.34 76.28
N TYR A 510 49.37 18.96 75.21
CA TYR A 510 50.69 19.59 75.26
C TYR A 510 50.73 21.05 74.77
N ALA A 511 49.73 21.54 74.03
CA ALA A 511 49.74 22.85 73.36
C ALA A 511 48.99 23.96 74.14
N HIS A 512 49.38 24.18 75.39
CA HIS A 512 48.81 25.25 76.21
C HIS A 512 49.54 26.58 75.99
N GLY A 513 48.82 27.61 75.55
CA GLY A 513 49.36 28.97 75.40
C GLY A 513 49.56 29.71 76.74
N GLU A 514 49.98 30.97 76.69
CA GLU A 514 50.32 31.80 77.87
C GLU A 514 49.17 32.01 78.90
N GLN A 515 47.94 31.58 78.58
CA GLN A 515 46.75 31.65 79.45
C GLN A 515 46.07 30.28 79.66
N GLY A 516 46.69 29.16 79.28
CA GLY A 516 46.14 27.81 79.44
C GLY A 516 45.16 27.37 78.35
N PHE A 517 44.72 28.28 77.49
CA PHE A 517 43.84 28.00 76.34
C PHE A 517 44.60 27.33 75.18
N CYS A 518 44.02 26.29 74.61
CA CYS A 518 44.54 25.58 73.43
C CYS A 518 43.72 25.96 72.19
N GLY A 519 44.34 26.66 71.23
CA GLY A 519 43.75 26.91 69.91
C GLY A 519 44.33 25.92 68.90
N ILE A 520 43.46 25.18 68.21
CA ILE A 520 43.81 24.27 67.13
C ILE A 520 43.16 24.78 65.85
N TYR A 521 43.97 24.91 64.82
CA TYR A 521 43.54 25.48 63.56
C TYR A 521 44.06 24.64 62.42
N GLY A 522 43.21 24.45 61.42
CA GLY A 522 43.54 23.75 60.20
C GLY A 522 43.09 24.54 59.00
N TYR A 523 43.89 24.47 57.95
CA TYR A 523 43.69 25.23 56.75
C TYR A 523 44.01 24.37 55.53
N ILE A 524 43.05 24.20 54.63
CA ILE A 524 43.21 23.36 53.45
C ILE A 524 43.29 24.23 52.20
N GLU A 525 44.30 23.98 51.39
CA GLU A 525 44.52 24.67 50.12
C GLU A 525 45.03 23.70 49.06
N ARG A 526 44.70 23.99 47.81
CA ARG A 526 45.30 23.31 46.67
C ARG A 526 46.58 24.07 46.28
N ILE A 527 47.74 23.41 46.40
CA ILE A 527 49.04 24.01 46.04
C ILE A 527 49.27 23.90 44.53
N ASP A 528 48.86 22.78 43.92
CA ASP A 528 49.08 22.49 42.50
C ASP A 528 47.94 21.60 41.95
N GLU A 529 47.92 21.34 40.63
CA GLU A 529 46.98 20.42 39.99
C GLU A 529 47.00 19.02 40.63
N GLN A 530 48.15 18.63 41.20
CA GLN A 530 48.36 17.31 41.78
C GLN A 530 48.52 17.27 43.31
N VAL A 531 48.49 18.39 44.04
CA VAL A 531 48.75 18.39 45.49
C VAL A 531 47.80 19.32 46.25
N VAL A 532 47.11 18.76 47.25
CA VAL A 532 46.39 19.47 48.30
C VAL A 532 47.25 19.47 49.56
N ARG A 533 47.30 20.61 50.26
CA ARG A 533 47.95 20.74 51.57
C ARG A 533 46.92 21.08 52.62
N LEU A 534 46.85 20.24 53.64
CA LEU A 534 46.26 20.59 54.94
C LEU A 534 47.38 21.09 55.83
N THR A 535 47.34 22.38 56.16
CA THR A 535 48.20 23.00 57.16
C THR A 535 47.50 22.90 58.51
N TYR A 536 48.09 22.18 59.45
CA TYR A 536 47.63 22.03 60.83
C TYR A 536 48.54 22.82 61.77
N TRP A 537 47.98 23.56 62.71
CA TRP A 537 48.78 24.21 63.75
C TRP A 537 48.05 24.41 65.06
N ASP A 538 48.83 24.52 66.13
CA ASP A 538 48.34 24.79 67.48
C ASP A 538 49.05 25.98 68.15
N SER A 539 48.48 26.44 69.27
CA SER A 539 48.99 27.54 70.10
C SER A 539 50.13 27.13 71.05
N GLY A 540 50.71 25.93 70.90
CA GLY A 540 51.75 25.38 71.77
C GLY A 540 53.17 25.80 71.40
N PRO A 541 54.18 25.35 72.18
CA PRO A 541 55.59 25.63 71.92
C PRO A 541 56.14 24.92 70.67
N GLY A 542 55.35 24.04 70.05
CA GLY A 542 55.71 23.23 68.90
C GLY A 542 56.41 21.91 69.26
N ILE A 543 56.58 21.06 68.27
CA ILE A 543 57.23 19.74 68.44
C ILE A 543 58.71 19.97 68.79
N PRO A 544 59.33 19.32 69.80
CA PRO A 544 60.78 19.46 70.05
C PRO A 544 61.63 18.96 68.87
N LYS A 545 62.85 19.48 68.66
CA LYS A 545 63.71 19.08 67.52
C LYS A 545 64.15 17.60 67.55
N GLU A 546 64.05 16.98 68.73
CA GLU A 546 64.38 15.57 68.96
C GLU A 546 63.36 14.61 68.33
N TYR A 547 62.11 15.03 68.15
CA TYR A 547 61.06 14.21 67.55
C TYR A 547 60.96 14.47 66.04
N SER A 548 60.98 13.39 65.26
CA SER A 548 60.84 13.43 63.80
C SER A 548 59.79 12.42 63.31
N PHE A 549 58.99 12.81 62.32
CA PHE A 549 58.08 11.91 61.62
C PHE A 549 58.83 10.82 60.82
N ASP A 550 60.07 11.09 60.40
CA ASP A 550 60.91 10.14 59.67
C ASP A 550 61.59 9.10 60.58
N LYS A 551 61.67 9.38 61.89
CA LYS A 551 62.26 8.50 62.92
C LYS A 551 61.39 8.51 64.19
N PRO A 552 60.26 7.79 64.19
CA PRO A 552 59.30 7.85 65.28
C PRO A 552 59.78 7.05 66.51
N GLU A 553 60.10 7.76 67.60
CA GLU A 553 60.54 7.14 68.87
C GLU A 553 59.40 6.79 69.83
N THR A 554 58.24 7.46 69.69
CA THR A 554 57.07 7.22 70.54
C THR A 554 55.95 6.53 69.75
N LEU A 555 55.10 5.81 70.47
CA LEU A 555 53.97 5.08 69.88
C LEU A 555 53.04 6.00 69.06
N GLY A 556 52.79 7.23 69.51
CA GLY A 556 51.97 8.20 68.79
C GLY A 556 52.55 8.59 67.43
N PHE A 557 53.87 8.85 67.36
CA PHE A 557 54.54 9.14 66.08
C PHE A 557 54.63 7.91 65.17
N GLN A 558 54.75 6.71 65.73
CA GLN A 558 54.71 5.46 64.95
C GLN A 558 53.33 5.26 64.32
N LEU A 559 52.26 5.50 65.09
CA LEU A 559 50.88 5.41 64.63
C LEU A 559 50.57 6.47 63.56
N MET A 560 50.98 7.72 63.78
CA MET A 560 50.81 8.78 62.77
C MET A 560 51.51 8.43 61.44
N ASN A 561 52.70 7.81 61.47
CA ASN A 561 53.38 7.39 60.25
C ASN A 561 52.67 6.23 59.54
N ILE A 562 52.18 5.22 60.27
CA ILE A 562 51.42 4.10 59.69
C ILE A 562 50.12 4.60 59.04
N LEU A 563 49.40 5.49 59.72
CA LEU A 563 48.14 6.03 59.21
C LEU A 563 48.36 6.97 58.03
N ALA A 564 49.43 7.76 58.06
CA ALA A 564 49.85 8.57 56.93
C ALA A 564 50.17 7.70 55.70
N GLN A 565 50.80 6.53 55.87
CA GLN A 565 51.02 5.57 54.78
C GLN A 565 49.74 4.94 54.25
N GLN A 566 48.77 4.61 55.12
CA GLN A 566 47.48 4.05 54.71
C GLN A 566 46.65 5.04 53.89
N CYS A 567 46.73 6.34 54.23
CA CYS A 567 46.18 7.42 53.42
C CYS A 567 47.16 7.87 52.32
N ASN A 568 48.36 7.28 52.23
CA ASN A 568 49.41 7.67 51.29
C ASN A 568 49.67 9.21 51.26
N VAL A 569 49.59 9.85 52.43
CA VAL A 569 49.86 11.27 52.67
C VAL A 569 51.25 11.44 53.29
N ARG A 570 51.86 12.62 53.11
CA ARG A 570 53.16 12.93 53.68
C ARG A 570 53.04 14.00 54.77
N LEU A 571 53.55 13.68 55.97
CA LEU A 571 53.66 14.62 57.08
C LEU A 571 55.00 15.35 57.00
N LEU A 572 54.95 16.69 57.05
CA LEU A 572 56.13 17.55 57.11
C LEU A 572 55.95 18.55 58.25
N ARG A 573 57.04 18.91 58.90
CA ARG A 573 57.07 19.95 59.92
C ARG A 573 57.61 21.25 59.32
N ASP A 574 57.02 22.38 59.69
CA ASP A 574 57.54 23.69 59.28
C ASP A 574 58.86 24.01 60.01
N GLU A 575 59.89 24.38 59.25
CA GLU A 575 61.23 24.68 59.77
C GLU A 575 61.29 26.02 60.52
N LYS A 576 60.37 26.94 60.24
CA LYS A 576 60.31 28.29 60.81
C LYS A 576 59.33 28.39 61.98
N ASN A 577 58.23 27.64 61.95
CA ASN A 577 57.28 27.58 63.05
C ASN A 577 57.08 26.13 63.53
N LEU A 578 57.65 25.80 64.68
CA LEU A 578 57.68 24.44 65.19
C LEU A 578 56.30 23.90 65.62
N SER A 579 55.27 24.75 65.74
CA SER A 579 53.88 24.34 66.00
C SER A 579 53.06 24.09 64.73
N LYS A 580 53.64 24.29 63.54
CA LYS A 580 52.98 24.05 62.25
C LYS A 580 53.41 22.73 61.62
N ILE A 581 52.43 21.98 61.14
CA ILE A 581 52.57 20.70 60.43
C ILE A 581 51.86 20.84 59.08
N TYR A 582 52.51 20.37 58.02
CA TYR A 582 51.94 20.26 56.69
C TYR A 582 51.64 18.80 56.38
N ILE A 583 50.39 18.53 55.99
CA ILE A 583 49.93 17.23 55.52
C ILE A 583 49.72 17.38 54.01
N LEU A 584 50.61 16.77 53.23
CA LEU A 584 50.55 16.81 51.77
C LEU A 584 49.77 15.60 51.25
N ILE A 585 48.74 15.88 50.48
CA ILE A 585 47.79 14.94 49.88
C ILE A 585 47.94 15.02 48.36
N THR A 586 48.18 13.90 47.68
CA THR A 586 48.40 13.91 46.22
C THR A 586 47.07 13.64 45.49
N ILE A 587 46.67 14.50 44.56
CA ILE A 587 45.34 14.53 43.92
C ILE A 587 45.06 13.32 43.00
N ASP A 588 46.07 12.55 42.57
CA ASP A 588 45.84 11.20 42.00
C ASP A 588 45.06 10.28 42.97
N GLN A 589 44.99 10.65 44.26
CA GLN A 589 44.23 9.99 45.32
C GLN A 589 42.86 10.63 45.61
N ILE A 590 42.59 11.84 45.08
CA ILE A 590 41.32 12.59 45.25
C ILE A 590 40.47 12.53 43.95
N THR A 591 41.11 12.43 42.78
CA THR A 591 40.47 12.40 41.46
C THR A 591 40.89 11.19 40.63
N LYS A 592 40.51 9.99 41.08
CA LYS A 592 40.29 8.82 40.22
C LYS A 592 38.84 8.36 40.24
N ALA A 593 37.91 9.33 40.16
CA ALA A 593 36.48 9.08 39.92
C ALA A 593 35.85 10.36 39.35
N GLY A 594 36.37 10.80 38.21
CA GLY A 594 35.97 12.03 37.52
C GLY A 594 36.22 11.93 36.02
N ASN A 595 35.61 10.92 35.40
CA ASN A 595 35.26 10.91 33.98
C ASN A 595 34.13 9.89 33.80
N ILE A 596 32.89 10.36 34.03
CA ILE A 596 31.67 9.86 33.43
C ILE A 596 30.90 11.07 32.93
#